data_AF-A0A1J4X9B5-F1
#
_entry.id   AF-A0A1J4X9B5-F1
#
_cell.length_a   1.000
_cell.length_b   1.000
_cell.length_c   1.000
_cell.angle_alpha   90.00
_cell.angle_beta   90.00
_cell.angle_gamma   90.00
#
_symmetry.space_group_name_H-M   'P 1'
#
loop_
_entity.id
_entity.type
_entity.pdbx_description
1 polymer ?
#
loop_
_entity_poly.entity_id
_entity_poly.type
_entity_poly.pdbx_seq_one_letter_code
_entity_poly.pdbx_strand_id
1 'polypeptide(L)'
;MFRILTLVLSLSALAVSPALAASHANPCNPCRPAATNANPCSPAPQANPCNPCAMPHATPPANPPANPCAMPSPKKPANPCNPCAMPSGQGTSHNTPIRPHAFDTFQQAVALGQKLWSDDEHLGENGVSCLSCHSGFDKLHFEANQNFPHFVPMTGDVVTLDQMINYCLLNPMGGKALDPNSREMTAMAAFYRAYRLQYLQGRVAR
;
A
#
# COMPACT_ATOMS: atom_id res chain seq x y z
N MET A 1 -53.15 -47.65 19.14
CA MET A 1 -54.52 -47.50 18.60
C MET A 1 -54.50 -46.36 17.59
N PHE A 2 -54.89 -46.67 16.36
CA PHE A 2 -55.08 -45.74 15.25
C PHE A 2 -56.11 -44.65 15.58
N ARG A 3 -55.94 -43.43 15.07
CA ARG A 3 -56.96 -42.79 14.23
C ARG A 3 -56.44 -41.57 13.47
N ILE A 4 -56.53 -41.71 12.16
CA ILE A 4 -56.44 -40.72 11.09
C ILE A 4 -57.68 -39.81 11.17
N LEU A 5 -57.53 -38.51 10.96
CA LEU A 5 -58.57 -37.72 10.27
C LEU A 5 -57.97 -36.56 9.47
N THR A 6 -58.12 -36.71 8.16
CA THR A 6 -57.89 -35.78 7.07
C THR A 6 -58.99 -34.70 6.95
N LEU A 7 -58.69 -33.65 6.13
CA LEU A 7 -59.60 -32.75 5.38
C LEU A 7 -60.04 -31.46 6.15
N VAL A 8 -60.13 -30.23 5.62
CA VAL A 8 -60.22 -29.62 4.26
C VAL A 8 -59.75 -28.14 4.32
N LEU A 9 -58.98 -27.71 3.31
CA LEU A 9 -59.00 -26.43 2.57
C LEU A 9 -59.64 -25.15 3.18
N SER A 10 -58.84 -24.08 3.27
CA SER A 10 -59.29 -22.73 2.93
C SER A 10 -58.18 -21.92 2.24
N LEU A 11 -58.47 -21.55 1.00
CA LEU A 11 -57.70 -20.68 0.12
C LEU A 11 -57.61 -19.27 0.71
N SER A 12 -56.40 -18.69 0.74
CA SER A 12 -56.21 -17.24 0.81
C SER A 12 -54.97 -16.88 0.01
N ALA A 13 -55.18 -16.57 -1.27
CA ALA A 13 -54.16 -16.05 -2.16
C ALA A 13 -53.89 -14.58 -1.81
N LEU A 14 -52.81 -14.30 -1.08
CA LEU A 14 -52.20 -12.96 -1.08
C LEU A 14 -51.21 -12.87 -2.24
N ALA A 15 -51.59 -12.11 -3.26
CA ALA A 15 -50.69 -11.71 -4.32
C ALA A 15 -49.63 -10.75 -3.75
N VAL A 16 -48.39 -11.22 -3.63
CA VAL A 16 -47.23 -10.37 -3.39
C VAL A 16 -46.70 -9.96 -4.77
N SER A 17 -46.94 -8.72 -5.14
CA SER A 17 -46.27 -8.07 -6.27
C SER A 17 -44.76 -8.00 -5.98
N PRO A 18 -43.88 -8.49 -6.87
CA PRO A 18 -42.47 -8.19 -6.75
C PRO A 18 -42.28 -6.74 -7.20
N ALA A 19 -42.05 -5.84 -6.25
CA ALA A 19 -41.41 -4.57 -6.54
C ALA A 19 -40.04 -4.89 -7.17
N LEU A 20 -39.91 -4.69 -8.49
CA LEU A 20 -38.61 -4.65 -9.14
C LEU A 20 -37.79 -3.57 -8.45
N ALA A 21 -36.82 -3.98 -7.64
CA ALA A 21 -35.74 -3.13 -7.20
C ALA A 21 -34.97 -2.68 -8.45
N ALA A 22 -35.30 -1.50 -8.97
CA ALA A 22 -34.45 -0.77 -9.89
C ALA A 22 -33.16 -0.40 -9.14
N SER A 23 -32.19 -1.32 -9.13
CA SER A 23 -30.84 -1.04 -8.72
C SER A 23 -30.31 0.10 -9.58
N HIS A 24 -29.93 1.20 -8.95
CA HIS A 24 -29.11 2.23 -9.58
C HIS A 24 -27.77 1.59 -9.94
N ALA A 25 -27.68 1.04 -11.15
CA ALA A 25 -26.52 0.31 -11.60
C ALA A 25 -25.36 1.29 -11.86
N ASN A 26 -24.27 1.14 -11.09
CA ASN A 26 -23.01 1.82 -11.38
C ASN A 26 -22.49 1.35 -12.76
N PRO A 27 -22.31 2.26 -13.74
CA PRO A 27 -21.83 1.90 -15.08
C PRO A 27 -20.42 1.28 -15.06
N CYS A 28 -19.69 1.42 -13.95
CA CYS A 28 -18.34 0.91 -13.78
C CYS A 28 -18.26 -0.43 -13.01
N ASN A 29 -19.37 -1.17 -12.82
CA ASN A 29 -19.32 -2.48 -12.15
C ASN A 29 -18.66 -3.56 -13.04
N PRO A 30 -17.46 -4.07 -12.71
CA PRO A 30 -16.74 -5.05 -13.52
C PRO A 30 -17.38 -6.45 -13.50
N CYS A 31 -18.28 -6.72 -12.55
CA CYS A 31 -19.00 -7.99 -12.43
C CYS A 31 -20.33 -8.00 -13.18
N ARG A 32 -20.65 -6.95 -13.95
CA ARG A 32 -21.90 -6.86 -14.68
C ARG A 32 -21.84 -7.74 -15.93
N PRO A 33 -22.72 -8.75 -16.07
CA PRO A 33 -22.74 -9.58 -17.27
C PRO A 33 -23.11 -8.71 -18.48
N ALA A 34 -22.30 -8.81 -19.54
CA ALA A 34 -22.61 -8.18 -20.81
C ALA A 34 -23.97 -8.72 -21.31
N ALA A 35 -24.88 -7.84 -21.72
CA ALA A 35 -26.17 -8.24 -22.26
C ALA A 35 -25.95 -8.93 -23.62
N THR A 36 -25.79 -10.24 -23.61
CA THR A 36 -25.65 -11.05 -24.82
C THR A 36 -27.03 -11.39 -25.35
N ASN A 37 -27.61 -10.48 -26.13
CA ASN A 37 -28.56 -10.77 -27.21
C ASN A 37 -28.85 -9.46 -27.95
N ALA A 38 -28.05 -9.14 -28.96
CA ALA A 38 -28.34 -8.07 -29.91
C ALA A 38 -28.27 -8.61 -31.35
N ASN A 39 -29.30 -8.26 -32.12
CA ASN A 39 -29.51 -8.59 -33.53
C ASN A 39 -28.42 -7.92 -34.40
N PRO A 40 -27.89 -8.60 -35.45
CA PRO A 40 -26.85 -8.06 -36.35
C PRO A 40 -27.16 -6.74 -37.07
N CYS A 41 -28.38 -6.21 -36.99
CA CYS A 41 -28.75 -4.92 -37.58
C CYS A 41 -28.87 -3.75 -36.57
N SER A 42 -28.46 -3.91 -35.31
CA SER A 42 -28.45 -2.81 -34.34
C SER A 42 -27.09 -2.07 -34.30
N PRO A 43 -27.05 -0.74 -34.09
CA PRO A 43 -25.79 -0.04 -33.88
C PRO A 43 -25.07 -0.59 -32.65
N ALA A 44 -23.74 -0.72 -32.74
CA ALA A 44 -22.91 -1.34 -31.72
C ALA A 44 -23.19 -0.75 -30.33
N PRO A 45 -23.31 -1.59 -29.27
CA PRO A 45 -23.47 -1.06 -27.93
C PRO A 45 -22.25 -0.22 -27.57
N GLN A 46 -22.51 0.94 -26.95
CA GLN A 46 -21.48 1.87 -26.51
C GLN A 46 -20.46 1.09 -25.67
N ALA A 47 -19.21 1.05 -26.15
CA ALA A 47 -18.12 0.37 -25.46
C ALA A 47 -18.00 0.94 -24.04
N ASN A 48 -17.90 0.06 -23.05
CA ASN A 48 -17.70 0.48 -21.67
C ASN A 48 -16.34 1.22 -21.60
N PRO A 49 -16.32 2.53 -21.31
CA PRO A 49 -15.07 3.31 -21.26
C PRO A 49 -14.11 2.81 -20.17
N CYS A 50 -14.56 1.89 -19.32
CA CYS A 50 -13.79 1.28 -18.24
C CYS A 50 -13.34 -0.17 -18.52
N ASN A 51 -13.56 -0.74 -19.73
CA ASN A 51 -13.08 -2.07 -20.08
C ASN A 51 -11.71 -2.02 -20.80
N PRO A 52 -10.59 -2.40 -20.14
CA PRO A 52 -9.26 -2.37 -20.75
C PRO A 52 -9.09 -3.38 -21.89
N CYS A 53 -9.99 -4.36 -22.02
CA CYS A 53 -9.96 -5.37 -23.09
C CYS A 53 -10.75 -4.97 -24.35
N ALA A 54 -11.42 -3.81 -24.36
CA ALA A 54 -12.29 -3.37 -25.47
C ALA A 54 -11.61 -2.37 -26.43
N MET A 55 -10.31 -2.09 -26.27
CA MET A 55 -9.59 -1.20 -27.18
C MET A 55 -9.43 -1.91 -28.54
N PRO A 56 -9.98 -1.39 -29.66
CA PRO A 56 -9.69 -1.95 -30.96
C PRO A 56 -8.19 -1.77 -31.24
N HIS A 57 -7.51 -2.86 -31.58
CA HIS A 57 -6.16 -2.82 -32.10
C HIS A 57 -6.15 -1.95 -33.37
N ALA A 58 -5.72 -0.69 -33.23
CA ALA A 58 -5.43 0.13 -34.39
C ALA A 58 -4.30 -0.54 -35.18
N THR A 59 -4.56 -0.87 -36.44
CA THR A 59 -3.55 -1.36 -37.37
C THR A 59 -2.44 -0.30 -37.52
N PRO A 60 -1.15 -0.68 -37.44
CA PRO A 60 -0.07 0.28 -37.58
C PRO A 60 0.07 0.73 -39.04
N PRO A 61 0.32 2.03 -39.33
CA PRO A 61 0.69 2.46 -40.67
C PRO A 61 2.11 1.97 -41.02
N ALA A 62 2.29 1.64 -42.29
CA ALA A 62 3.52 1.11 -42.85
C ALA A 62 4.68 2.10 -42.73
N ASN A 63 5.71 1.77 -41.92
CA ASN A 63 7.10 2.21 -42.08
C ASN A 63 8.04 1.36 -41.18
N PRO A 64 9.31 1.16 -41.58
CA PRO A 64 10.20 0.10 -41.03
C PRO A 64 10.70 0.37 -39.60
N PRO A 65 11.16 -0.67 -38.87
CA PRO A 65 11.36 -0.58 -37.43
C PRO A 65 12.61 0.23 -37.07
N ALA A 66 12.40 1.35 -36.38
CA ALA A 66 13.47 2.05 -35.67
C ALA A 66 13.85 1.28 -34.38
N ASN A 67 15.15 1.25 -34.07
CA ASN A 67 15.75 0.62 -32.90
C ASN A 67 15.12 1.14 -31.57
N PRO A 68 14.71 0.24 -30.65
CA PRO A 68 14.03 0.59 -29.39
C PRO A 68 14.84 1.45 -28.42
N CYS A 69 16.13 1.68 -28.65
CA CYS A 69 17.00 2.50 -27.78
C CYS A 69 17.12 3.98 -28.18
N ALA A 70 16.45 4.44 -29.26
CA ALA A 70 16.64 5.79 -29.80
C ALA A 70 15.44 6.75 -29.67
N MET A 71 14.37 6.39 -28.93
CA MET A 71 13.28 7.33 -28.69
C MET A 71 13.41 8.02 -27.33
N PRO A 72 13.35 9.36 -27.26
CA PRO A 72 12.99 10.05 -26.02
C PRO A 72 11.62 9.52 -25.62
N SER A 73 11.51 8.95 -24.42
CA SER A 73 10.27 8.37 -23.90
C SER A 73 9.10 9.33 -24.13
N PRO A 74 8.07 8.98 -24.93
CA PRO A 74 6.86 9.77 -24.94
C PRO A 74 6.31 9.73 -23.51
N LYS A 75 5.99 10.91 -22.96
CA LYS A 75 5.31 11.02 -21.66
C LYS A 75 4.04 10.17 -21.75
N LYS A 76 4.10 8.94 -21.21
CA LYS A 76 2.96 8.04 -21.17
C LYS A 76 1.84 8.82 -20.47
N PRO A 77 0.66 9.01 -21.07
CA PRO A 77 -0.45 9.60 -20.34
C PRO A 77 -0.67 8.72 -19.11
N ALA A 78 -0.53 9.33 -17.93
CA ALA A 78 -0.71 8.63 -16.67
C ALA A 78 -2.11 8.00 -16.68
N ASN A 79 -2.20 6.68 -16.48
CA ASN A 79 -3.48 6.04 -16.27
C ASN A 79 -4.03 6.60 -14.94
N PRO A 80 -5.15 7.35 -14.96
CA PRO A 80 -5.70 7.96 -13.75
C PRO A 80 -6.08 6.92 -12.67
N CYS A 81 -6.13 5.63 -13.02
CA CYS A 81 -6.41 4.53 -12.10
C CYS A 81 -5.16 3.84 -11.52
N ASN A 82 -3.94 4.16 -11.96
CA ASN A 82 -2.72 3.60 -11.37
C ASN A 82 -2.01 4.64 -10.49
N PRO A 83 -2.26 4.65 -9.16
CA PRO A 83 -1.63 5.61 -8.25
C PRO A 83 -0.10 5.45 -8.20
N CYS A 84 0.44 4.30 -8.63
CA CYS A 84 1.88 4.04 -8.69
C CYS A 84 2.56 4.57 -9.96
N ALA A 85 1.80 5.06 -10.96
CA ALA A 85 2.34 5.69 -12.17
C ALA A 85 2.56 7.21 -12.00
N MET A 86 2.27 7.75 -10.81
CA MET A 86 2.46 9.17 -10.52
C MET A 86 3.96 9.52 -10.50
N PRO A 87 4.36 10.69 -11.04
CA PRO A 87 5.73 11.16 -10.96
C PRO A 87 6.21 11.19 -9.50
N SER A 88 7.33 10.54 -9.23
CA SER A 88 8.00 10.57 -7.93
C SER A 88 8.44 11.99 -7.58
N GLY A 89 8.08 12.49 -6.39
CA GLY A 89 8.61 13.74 -5.84
C GLY A 89 7.67 14.94 -5.81
N GLN A 90 6.41 14.79 -6.25
CA GLN A 90 5.39 15.81 -6.03
C GLN A 90 4.17 15.15 -5.38
N GLY A 91 4.01 15.39 -4.08
CA GLY A 91 2.72 15.24 -3.43
C GLY A 91 1.71 16.03 -4.26
N THR A 92 0.71 15.35 -4.79
CA THR A 92 -0.24 15.99 -5.68
C THR A 92 -1.04 17.00 -4.87
N SER A 93 -1.44 18.12 -5.48
CA SER A 93 -2.33 19.13 -4.89
C SER A 93 -3.70 18.59 -4.46
N HIS A 94 -3.96 17.30 -4.67
CA HIS A 94 -5.23 16.62 -4.41
C HIS A 94 -5.13 15.48 -3.38
N ASN A 95 -3.94 15.17 -2.87
CA ASN A 95 -3.78 14.12 -1.86
C ASN A 95 -3.71 14.74 -0.46
N THR A 96 -4.51 14.20 0.47
CA THR A 96 -4.38 14.51 1.89
C THR A 96 -3.00 14.06 2.37
N PRO A 97 -2.14 14.98 2.85
CA PRO A 97 -0.82 14.58 3.33
C PRO A 97 -0.94 13.78 4.62
N ILE A 98 -0.05 12.79 4.81
CA ILE A 98 -0.02 11.98 6.05
C ILE A 98 0.39 12.81 7.28
N ARG A 99 1.04 13.97 7.07
CA ARG A 99 1.51 14.89 8.11
C ARG A 99 1.72 16.30 7.57
N PRO A 100 1.70 17.35 8.42
CA PRO A 100 1.86 18.74 7.98
C PRO A 100 3.24 19.05 7.36
N HIS A 101 4.29 18.41 7.87
CA HIS A 101 5.67 18.66 7.48
C HIS A 101 6.26 17.39 6.84
N ALA A 102 6.27 17.33 5.51
CA ALA A 102 6.83 16.22 4.76
C ALA A 102 8.37 16.28 4.68
N PHE A 103 8.98 15.18 4.23
CA PHE A 103 10.36 15.18 3.74
C PHE A 103 10.33 15.32 2.22
N ASP A 104 11.21 16.14 1.66
CA ASP A 104 11.37 16.28 0.21
C ASP A 104 12.18 15.12 -0.37
N THR A 105 13.11 14.57 0.42
CA THR A 105 14.00 13.48 0.00
C THR A 105 14.17 12.41 1.07
N PHE A 106 14.54 11.21 0.64
CA PHE A 106 14.92 10.13 1.55
C PHE A 106 16.12 10.53 2.42
N GLN A 107 17.10 11.25 1.88
CA GLN A 107 18.31 11.68 2.58
C GLN A 107 18.01 12.65 3.72
N GLN A 108 17.01 13.54 3.58
CA GLN A 108 16.56 14.38 4.69
C GLN A 108 16.00 13.54 5.84
N ALA A 109 15.21 12.51 5.54
CA ALA A 109 14.67 11.60 6.55
C ALA A 109 15.79 10.80 7.24
N VAL A 110 16.76 10.29 6.47
CA VAL A 110 17.94 9.59 7.00
C VAL A 110 18.77 10.50 7.91
N ALA A 111 19.01 11.76 7.51
CA ALA A 111 19.80 12.70 8.30
C ALA A 111 19.13 13.04 9.63
N LEU A 112 17.80 13.20 9.67
CA LEU A 112 17.07 13.35 10.93
C LEU A 112 17.15 12.07 11.76
N GLY A 113 16.92 10.90 11.15
CA GLY A 113 16.96 9.63 11.85
C GLY A 113 18.33 9.34 12.48
N GLN A 114 19.41 9.70 11.80
CA GLN A 114 20.77 9.58 12.33
C GLN A 114 20.98 10.45 13.58
N LYS A 115 20.45 11.69 13.59
CA LYS A 115 20.53 12.56 14.76
C LYS A 115 19.76 11.96 15.94
N LEU A 116 18.54 11.50 15.68
CA LEU A 116 17.68 10.87 16.68
C LEU A 116 18.30 9.56 17.22
N TRP A 117 19.03 8.81 16.39
CA TRP A 117 19.67 7.55 16.80
C TRP A 117 20.71 7.74 17.91
N SER A 118 21.38 8.90 17.93
CA SER A 118 22.37 9.27 18.94
C SER A 118 21.83 10.17 20.05
N ASP A 119 20.53 10.48 20.06
CA ASP A 119 19.92 11.40 21.01
C ASP A 119 19.58 10.70 22.32
N ASP A 120 20.36 10.97 23.35
CA ASP A 120 20.26 10.44 24.71
C ASP A 120 19.60 11.42 25.70
N GLU A 121 19.31 12.64 25.26
CA GLU A 121 18.78 13.72 26.10
C GLU A 121 17.30 14.03 25.83
N HIS A 122 16.84 13.94 24.58
CA HIS A 122 15.51 14.45 24.19
C HIS A 122 14.50 13.36 23.86
N LEU A 123 14.96 12.13 23.59
CA LEU A 123 14.06 11.01 23.28
C LEU A 123 13.64 10.20 24.51
N GLY A 124 14.33 10.36 25.63
CA GLY A 124 14.06 9.64 26.87
C GLY A 124 14.68 10.34 28.08
N GLU A 125 14.36 9.84 29.27
CA GLU A 125 14.77 10.43 30.55
C GLU A 125 15.96 9.69 31.18
N ASN A 126 16.31 8.51 30.65
CA ASN A 126 17.31 7.62 31.25
C ASN A 126 18.76 7.86 30.77
N GLY A 127 19.02 8.87 29.94
CA GLY A 127 20.38 9.20 29.47
C GLY A 127 21.00 8.15 28.55
N VAL A 128 20.18 7.42 27.80
CA VAL A 128 20.62 6.41 26.83
C VAL A 128 19.93 6.66 25.49
N SER A 129 20.65 6.39 24.39
CA SER A 129 20.15 6.48 23.03
C SER A 129 20.12 5.12 22.34
N CYS A 130 19.63 5.06 21.11
CA CYS A 130 19.72 3.85 20.30
C CYS A 130 21.19 3.42 20.12
N LEU A 131 22.10 4.39 19.99
CA LEU A 131 23.53 4.17 19.84
C LEU A 131 24.17 3.50 21.06
N SER A 132 23.63 3.70 22.26
CA SER A 132 24.15 3.08 23.50
C SER A 132 24.16 1.54 23.42
N CYS A 133 23.20 0.95 22.68
CA CYS A 133 23.12 -0.50 22.48
C CYS A 133 23.47 -0.92 21.04
N HIS A 134 23.19 -0.07 20.06
CA HIS A 134 23.38 -0.34 18.63
C HIS A 134 24.49 0.54 18.03
N SER A 135 25.69 0.44 18.61
CA SER A 135 26.88 1.19 18.20
C SER A 135 27.56 0.68 16.91
N GLY A 136 27.09 -0.45 16.37
CA GLY A 136 27.67 -1.11 15.20
C GLY A 136 26.71 -2.09 14.53
N PHE A 137 27.03 -2.48 13.29
CA PHE A 137 26.21 -3.38 12.49
C PHE A 137 25.99 -4.76 13.13
N ASP A 138 26.99 -5.27 13.87
CA ASP A 138 26.93 -6.57 14.55
C ASP A 138 25.91 -6.58 15.69
N LYS A 139 25.59 -5.42 16.27
CA LYS A 139 24.58 -5.27 17.33
C LYS A 139 23.15 -5.20 16.82
N LEU A 140 22.96 -5.22 15.51
CA LEU A 140 21.64 -5.24 14.85
C LEU A 140 21.36 -6.55 14.13
N HIS A 141 22.25 -7.54 14.25
CA HIS A 141 22.10 -8.87 13.67
C HIS A 141 21.77 -8.88 12.17
N PHE A 142 22.32 -7.93 11.40
CA PHE A 142 22.05 -7.83 9.97
C PHE A 142 22.52 -9.05 9.17
N GLU A 143 23.45 -9.85 9.70
CA GLU A 143 23.91 -11.10 9.12
C GLU A 143 22.80 -12.14 8.98
N ALA A 144 21.82 -12.13 9.88
CA ALA A 144 20.69 -13.06 9.89
C ALA A 144 19.63 -12.73 8.82
N ASN A 145 19.84 -11.65 8.04
CA ASN A 145 18.94 -11.17 6.99
C ASN A 145 17.48 -10.99 7.47
N GLN A 146 17.29 -10.70 8.76
CA GLN A 146 15.97 -10.49 9.34
C GLN A 146 15.43 -9.13 8.89
N ASN A 147 14.41 -9.15 8.04
CA ASN A 147 13.63 -7.96 7.71
C ASN A 147 12.45 -7.87 8.68
N PHE A 148 12.04 -6.65 9.04
CA PHE A 148 10.79 -6.48 9.76
C PHE A 148 9.58 -6.71 8.82
N PRO A 149 8.48 -7.31 9.30
CA PRO A 149 8.29 -7.82 10.65
C PRO A 149 9.01 -9.16 10.88
N HIS A 150 9.55 -9.37 12.09
CA HIS A 150 10.15 -10.64 12.51
C HIS A 150 10.09 -10.81 14.03
N PHE A 151 10.32 -12.03 14.48
CA PHE A 151 10.38 -12.35 15.91
C PHE A 151 11.62 -11.74 16.55
N VAL A 152 11.43 -10.91 17.59
CA VAL A 152 12.52 -10.32 18.37
C VAL A 152 12.53 -10.92 19.78
N PRO A 153 13.60 -11.65 20.18
CA PRO A 153 13.65 -12.29 21.49
C PRO A 153 13.47 -11.34 22.67
N MET A 154 13.91 -10.08 22.54
CA MET A 154 13.77 -9.05 23.58
C MET A 154 12.30 -8.71 23.86
N THR A 155 11.46 -8.71 22.83
CA THR A 155 10.02 -8.45 22.98
C THR A 155 9.22 -9.74 23.22
N GLY A 156 9.78 -10.90 22.85
CA GLY A 156 9.09 -12.17 22.89
C GLY A 156 7.97 -12.29 21.84
N ASP A 157 8.00 -11.47 20.79
CA ASP A 157 6.92 -11.35 19.80
C ASP A 157 7.46 -11.04 18.39
N VAL A 158 6.62 -11.25 17.37
CA VAL A 158 6.82 -10.76 16.01
C VAL A 158 6.41 -9.29 15.95
N VAL A 159 7.38 -8.41 15.77
CA VAL A 159 7.16 -6.95 15.77
C VAL A 159 7.50 -6.33 14.43
N THR A 160 6.88 -5.20 14.11
CA THR A 160 7.29 -4.29 13.04
C THR A 160 8.49 -3.44 13.48
N LEU A 161 9.12 -2.72 12.54
CA LEU A 161 10.20 -1.80 12.87
C LEU A 161 9.72 -0.69 13.81
N ASP A 162 8.55 -0.10 13.53
CA ASP A 162 7.96 0.97 14.33
C ASP A 162 7.65 0.51 15.76
N GLN A 163 7.15 -0.71 15.91
CA GLN A 163 6.92 -1.32 17.22
C GLN A 163 8.24 -1.53 17.98
N MET A 164 9.30 -1.97 17.30
CA MET A 164 10.61 -2.14 17.93
C MET A 164 11.23 -0.79 18.34
N ILE A 165 11.10 0.25 17.51
CA ILE A 165 11.53 1.61 17.84
C ILE A 165 10.82 2.11 19.10
N ASN A 166 9.49 2.00 19.14
CA ASN A 166 8.72 2.41 20.31
C ASN A 166 8.99 1.54 21.55
N TYR A 167 9.30 0.26 21.38
CA TYR A 167 9.74 -0.59 22.48
C TYR A 167 11.04 -0.04 23.10
N CYS A 168 12.03 0.35 22.29
CA CYS A 168 13.26 0.95 22.79
C CYS A 168 13.03 2.30 23.47
N LEU A 169 12.14 3.14 22.94
CA LEU A 169 11.82 4.42 23.56
C LEU A 169 11.15 4.25 24.92
N LEU A 170 10.19 3.32 25.03
CA LEU A 170 9.42 3.14 26.26
C LEU A 170 10.19 2.40 27.35
N ASN A 171 10.98 1.37 27.00
CA ASN A 171 11.55 0.47 28.00
C ASN A 171 12.93 0.93 28.48
N PRO A 172 14.02 0.86 27.68
CA PRO A 172 15.33 1.30 28.15
C PRO A 172 15.47 2.82 28.24
N MET A 173 14.85 3.60 27.34
CA MET A 173 15.05 5.05 27.31
C MET A 173 14.13 5.83 28.27
N GLY A 174 13.02 5.23 28.72
CA GLY A 174 12.05 5.90 29.60
C GLY A 174 11.35 7.10 28.94
N GLY A 175 11.25 7.08 27.61
CA GLY A 175 10.65 8.14 26.81
C GLY A 175 9.17 7.90 26.51
N LYS A 176 8.71 8.50 25.41
CA LYS A 176 7.33 8.38 24.93
C LYS A 176 7.30 7.67 23.58
N ALA A 177 6.22 6.94 23.33
CA ALA A 177 5.97 6.36 22.02
C ALA A 177 5.82 7.48 20.98
N LEU A 178 6.50 7.32 19.85
CA LEU A 178 6.29 8.15 18.66
C LEU A 178 4.99 7.74 17.98
N ASP A 179 4.28 8.73 17.44
CA ASP A 179 3.13 8.49 16.56
C ASP A 179 3.62 7.77 15.28
N PRO A 180 2.93 6.72 14.80
CA PRO A 180 3.35 5.97 13.61
C PRO A 180 3.49 6.82 12.34
N ASN A 181 2.71 7.89 12.20
CA ASN A 181 2.77 8.83 11.08
C ASN A 181 3.69 10.05 11.35
N SER A 182 4.30 10.13 12.53
CA SER A 182 5.24 11.19 12.89
C SER A 182 6.45 11.25 11.96
N ARG A 183 7.05 12.43 11.85
CA ARG A 183 8.28 12.62 11.07
C ARG A 183 9.43 11.79 11.66
N GLU A 184 9.48 11.74 12.97
CA GLU A 184 10.48 11.06 13.80
C GLU A 184 10.44 9.56 13.53
N MET A 185 9.26 8.93 13.52
CA MET A 185 9.11 7.51 13.20
C MET A 185 9.61 7.21 11.77
N THR A 186 9.17 7.99 10.78
CA THR A 186 9.65 7.82 9.40
C THR A 186 11.16 8.04 9.29
N ALA A 187 11.71 9.03 9.99
CA ALA A 187 13.13 9.33 9.97
C ALA A 187 13.95 8.17 10.55
N MET A 188 13.52 7.63 11.68
CA MET A 188 14.17 6.49 12.32
C MET A 188 14.14 5.24 11.42
N ALA A 189 12.98 4.95 10.82
CA ALA A 189 12.84 3.86 9.85
C ALA A 189 13.71 4.06 8.59
N ALA A 190 13.78 5.29 8.09
CA ALA A 190 14.62 5.63 6.94
C ALA A 190 16.10 5.45 7.26
N PHE A 191 16.56 5.90 8.43
CA PHE A 191 17.93 5.71 8.88
C PHE A 191 18.27 4.23 9.06
N TYR A 192 17.44 3.44 9.74
CA TYR A 192 17.63 1.99 9.87
C TYR A 192 17.79 1.31 8.50
N ARG A 193 16.94 1.66 7.53
CA ARG A 193 17.03 1.14 6.15
C ARG A 193 18.36 1.53 5.50
N ALA A 194 18.78 2.79 5.60
CA ALA A 194 20.03 3.26 5.02
C ALA A 194 21.24 2.57 5.65
N TYR A 195 21.25 2.42 6.98
CA TYR A 195 22.30 1.75 7.74
C TYR A 195 22.43 0.28 7.37
N ARG A 196 21.30 -0.43 7.21
CA ARG A 196 21.28 -1.81 6.71
C ARG A 196 21.83 -1.92 5.28
N LEU A 197 21.46 -1.00 4.39
CA LEU A 197 21.96 -1.00 3.01
C LEU A 197 23.47 -0.78 2.94
N GLN A 198 24.01 0.10 3.79
CA GLN A 198 25.45 0.32 3.93
C GLN A 198 26.17 -0.98 4.34
N TYR A 199 25.63 -1.70 5.34
CA TYR A 199 26.17 -2.99 5.75
C TYR A 199 26.19 -4.01 4.58
N LEU A 200 25.09 -4.10 3.83
CA LEU A 200 25.00 -5.02 2.69
C LEU A 200 25.99 -4.66 1.57
N GLN A 201 26.14 -3.38 1.24
CA GLN A 201 27.12 -2.93 0.26
C GLN A 201 28.55 -3.30 0.66
N GLY A 202 28.89 -3.13 1.95
CA GLY A 202 30.18 -3.56 2.50
C GLY A 202 30.39 -5.08 2.57
N ARG A 203 29.33 -5.89 2.44
CA ARG A 203 29.44 -7.35 2.27
C ARG A 203 29.68 -7.75 0.83
N VAL A 204 29.08 -7.04 -0.15
CA VAL A 204 29.28 -7.34 -1.58
C VAL A 204 30.67 -6.92 -2.07
N ALA A 205 31.28 -5.92 -1.43
CA ALA A 205 32.64 -5.46 -1.74
C ALA A 205 33.78 -6.33 -1.17
N ARG A 206 33.46 -7.41 -0.44
CA ARG A 206 34.41 -8.38 0.14
C ARG A 206 34.29 -9.72 -0.56
#